data_AF-A0A1S1LH64-F1
#
_entry.id   AF-A0A1S1LH64-F1
#
_cell.length_a   1.000
_cell.length_b   1.000
_cell.length_c   1.000
_cell.angle_alpha   90.00
_cell.angle_beta   90.00
_cell.angle_gamma   90.00
#
_symmetry.space_group_name_H-M   'P 1'
#
loop_
_entity.id
_entity.type
_entity.pdbx_description
1 polymer ?
#
loop_
_entity_poly.entity_id
_entity_poly.type
_entity_poly.pdbx_seq_one_letter_code
_entity_poly.pdbx_strand_id
1 'polypeptide(L)'
;MIDRLSGDDADLIIENRWPSAYDEDKISESARHHREEVAAALSTQAAPHLQDAHREATNNNEGLLAQASATKTREHLRTVDDSTRRHLDIADHLDAFAAAVTGAKQRINGAVHTFTSDWAKAPQLSQANNWYQNDLSRYRTQLVDTGRATVTQALNDLADAHNQCSTALQTALDQ
;
A
#
# COMPACT_ATOMS: atom_id res chain seq x y z
N MET A 1 -5.40 13.10 5.02
CA MET A 1 -5.54 13.84 6.29
C MET A 1 -6.58 13.11 7.13
N ILE A 2 -6.29 12.69 8.37
CA ILE A 2 -7.33 12.15 9.26
C ILE A 2 -8.17 13.34 9.70
N ASP A 3 -9.49 13.30 9.46
CA ASP A 3 -10.41 14.32 9.97
C ASP A 3 -10.35 14.31 11.50
N ARG A 4 -9.77 15.38 12.05
CA ARG A 4 -9.61 15.56 13.49
C ARG A 4 -10.93 16.08 14.06
N LEU A 5 -11.63 15.25 14.82
CA LEU A 5 -12.57 15.73 15.82
C LEU A 5 -11.74 16.43 16.90
N SER A 6 -11.64 17.76 16.81
CA SER A 6 -10.82 18.54 17.73
C SER A 6 -11.43 18.55 19.13
N GLY A 7 -10.61 18.18 20.13
CA GLY A 7 -10.88 18.41 21.55
C GLY A 7 -11.73 17.32 22.20
N ASP A 8 -11.12 16.19 22.55
CA ASP A 8 -11.68 15.25 23.51
C ASP A 8 -10.61 14.19 23.85
N ASP A 9 -10.79 13.48 24.96
CA ASP A 9 -9.88 12.46 25.51
C ASP A 9 -9.33 11.40 24.50
N ALA A 10 -9.89 11.34 23.29
CA ALA A 10 -9.37 10.61 22.14
C ALA A 10 -7.95 11.00 21.72
N ASP A 11 -7.48 12.23 22.00
CA ASP A 11 -6.09 12.59 21.74
C ASP A 11 -5.08 11.75 22.55
N LEU A 12 -5.53 11.11 23.66
CA LEU A 12 -4.69 10.27 24.49
C LEU A 12 -4.30 8.95 23.82
N ILE A 13 -5.07 8.50 22.83
CA ILE A 13 -4.86 7.22 22.12
C ILE A 13 -4.23 7.42 20.74
N ILE A 14 -4.33 8.61 20.15
CA ILE A 14 -3.69 8.92 18.87
C ILE A 14 -2.19 9.15 19.11
N GLU A 15 -1.36 8.15 18.83
CA GLU A 15 0.09 8.36 18.71
C GLU A 15 0.37 9.26 17.50
N ASN A 16 1.07 10.37 17.70
CA ASN A 16 1.44 11.32 16.65
C ASN A 16 2.60 10.77 15.79
N ARG A 17 2.41 9.57 15.22
CA ARG A 17 3.38 8.79 14.45
C ARG A 17 2.91 8.50 13.04
N TRP A 18 1.76 9.05 12.63
CA TRP A 18 1.28 8.89 11.25
C TRP A 18 2.28 9.54 10.28
N PRO A 19 2.83 8.79 9.30
CA PRO A 19 3.75 9.37 8.33
C PRO A 19 3.00 10.33 7.42
N SER A 20 3.41 11.60 7.39
CA SER A 20 2.84 12.62 6.50
C SER A 20 3.00 12.29 5.00
N ALA A 21 3.93 11.38 4.68
CA ALA A 21 4.24 10.95 3.33
C ALA A 21 3.26 9.90 2.76
N TYR A 22 2.41 9.28 3.57
CA TYR A 22 1.51 8.22 3.10
C TYR A 22 0.17 8.81 2.61
N ASP A 23 0.05 8.85 1.29
CA ASP A 23 -1.09 9.34 0.53
C ASP A 23 -1.54 8.23 -0.42
N GLU A 24 -2.58 7.49 -0.01
CA GLU A 24 -3.11 6.33 -0.71
C GLU A 24 -3.60 6.66 -2.12
N ASP A 25 -4.08 7.87 -2.36
CA ASP A 25 -4.58 8.30 -3.66
C ASP A 25 -3.41 8.40 -4.65
N LYS A 26 -2.30 9.02 -4.21
CA LYS A 26 -1.07 9.10 -5.02
C LYS A 26 -0.41 7.74 -5.23
N ILE A 27 -0.43 6.87 -4.22
CA ILE A 27 0.11 5.52 -4.34
C ILE A 27 -0.71 4.72 -5.36
N SER A 28 -2.04 4.79 -5.29
CA SER A 28 -2.95 4.13 -6.24
C SER A 28 -2.81 4.72 -7.65
N GLU A 29 -2.62 6.03 -7.78
CA GLU A 29 -2.33 6.67 -9.07
C GLU A 29 -1.02 6.16 -9.68
N SER A 30 0.02 5.98 -8.85
CA SER A 30 1.30 5.41 -9.29
C SER A 30 1.16 3.94 -9.70
N ALA A 31 0.38 3.14 -8.97
CA ALA A 31 0.06 1.76 -9.34
C ALA A 31 -0.64 1.69 -10.71
N ARG A 32 -1.65 2.55 -10.89
CA ARG A 32 -2.38 2.68 -12.16
C ARG A 32 -1.45 3.07 -13.31
N HIS A 33 -0.56 4.04 -13.11
CA HIS A 33 0.40 4.44 -14.14
C HIS A 33 1.27 3.28 -14.62
N HIS A 34 1.82 2.49 -13.69
CA HIS A 34 2.59 1.31 -14.04
C HIS A 34 1.80 0.27 -14.84
N ARG A 35 0.54 0.04 -14.48
CA ARG A 35 -0.34 -0.94 -15.12
C ARG A 35 -0.87 -0.47 -16.48
N GLU A 36 -1.50 0.69 -16.51
CA GLU A 36 -2.30 1.18 -17.63
C GLU A 36 -1.51 1.99 -18.65
N GLU A 37 -0.38 2.58 -18.26
CA GLU A 37 0.45 3.35 -19.18
C GLU A 37 1.69 2.54 -19.57
N VAL A 38 2.48 2.10 -18.59
CA VAL A 38 3.79 1.49 -18.90
C VAL A 38 3.65 0.04 -19.37
N ALA A 39 3.05 -0.85 -18.57
CA ALA A 39 2.88 -2.25 -18.93
C ALA A 39 1.96 -2.41 -20.16
N ALA A 40 0.93 -1.58 -20.27
CA ALA A 40 0.07 -1.55 -21.45
C ALA A 40 0.83 -1.11 -22.70
N ALA A 41 1.66 -0.05 -22.66
CA ALA A 41 2.45 0.36 -23.83
C ALA A 41 3.44 -0.73 -24.27
N LEU A 42 4.09 -1.39 -23.32
CA LEU A 42 5.02 -2.49 -23.62
C LEU A 42 4.31 -3.67 -24.30
N SER A 43 3.16 -4.09 -23.77
CA SER A 43 2.41 -5.25 -24.28
C SER A 43 1.62 -4.97 -25.56
N THR A 44 1.10 -3.75 -25.73
CA THR A 44 0.21 -3.41 -26.87
C THR A 44 0.92 -2.72 -28.03
N GLN A 45 2.09 -2.10 -27.79
CA GLN A 45 2.84 -1.39 -28.83
C GLN A 45 4.19 -2.07 -29.07
N ALA A 46 5.05 -2.18 -28.05
CA ALA A 46 6.41 -2.66 -28.24
C ALA A 46 6.47 -4.15 -28.63
N ALA A 47 5.74 -5.02 -27.91
CA ALA A 47 5.77 -6.45 -28.17
C ALA A 47 5.26 -6.84 -29.58
N PRO A 48 4.13 -6.31 -30.10
CA PRO A 48 3.69 -6.60 -31.46
C PRO A 48 4.70 -6.17 -32.52
N HIS A 49 5.28 -4.96 -32.41
CA HIS A 49 6.28 -4.49 -33.36
C HIS A 49 7.53 -5.36 -33.38
N LEU A 50 7.99 -5.83 -32.21
CA LEU A 50 9.12 -6.74 -32.11
C LEU A 50 8.79 -8.14 -32.63
N GLN A 51 7.56 -8.62 -32.45
CA GLN A 51 7.10 -9.90 -33.01
C GLN A 51 7.08 -9.86 -34.54
N ASP A 52 6.59 -8.77 -35.12
CA ASP A 52 6.59 -8.57 -36.57
C ASP A 52 8.00 -8.46 -37.13
N ALA A 53 8.88 -7.68 -36.48
CA ALA A 53 10.29 -7.60 -36.85
C ALA A 53 11.01 -8.96 -36.74
N HIS A 54 10.69 -9.76 -35.72
CA HIS A 54 11.24 -11.11 -35.58
C HIS A 54 10.76 -12.03 -36.72
N ARG A 55 9.47 -11.96 -37.05
CA ARG A 55 8.87 -12.73 -38.14
C ARG A 55 9.50 -12.35 -39.47
N GLU A 56 9.66 -11.06 -39.75
CA GLU A 56 10.32 -10.57 -40.96
C GLU A 56 11.78 -11.06 -41.07
N ALA A 57 12.56 -10.90 -40.00
CA ALA A 57 13.94 -11.37 -39.96
C ALA A 57 14.06 -12.89 -40.16
N THR A 58 13.07 -13.65 -39.69
CA THR A 58 13.02 -15.11 -39.86
C THR A 58 12.56 -15.51 -41.27
N ASN A 59 11.67 -14.73 -41.90
CA ASN A 59 11.11 -15.02 -43.21
C ASN A 59 12.03 -14.62 -44.37
N ASN A 60 12.82 -13.55 -44.24
CA ASN A 60 13.77 -13.06 -45.25
C ASN A 60 15.06 -13.90 -45.31
N ASN A 61 14.94 -15.20 -45.10
CA ASN A 61 15.96 -16.13 -44.62
C ASN A 61 17.06 -16.46 -45.64
N GLU A 62 17.87 -15.47 -46.03
CA GLU A 62 19.10 -15.66 -46.81
C GLU A 62 20.30 -15.01 -46.08
N GLY A 63 20.92 -15.77 -45.17
CA GLY A 63 22.27 -15.47 -44.67
C GLY A 63 22.42 -15.23 -43.16
N LEU A 64 23.69 -15.20 -42.71
CA LEU A 64 24.09 -15.06 -41.30
C LEU A 64 23.57 -13.78 -40.62
N LEU A 65 23.38 -12.70 -41.37
CA LEU A 65 22.88 -11.42 -40.84
C LEU A 65 21.39 -11.49 -40.45
N ALA A 66 20.57 -12.19 -41.22
CA ALA A 66 19.15 -12.38 -40.90
C ALA A 66 18.97 -13.20 -39.61
N GLN A 67 19.80 -14.24 -39.41
CA GLN A 67 19.80 -15.05 -38.19
C GLN A 67 20.25 -14.27 -36.95
N ALA A 68 21.29 -13.43 -37.08
CA ALA A 68 21.73 -12.57 -36.00
C ALA A 68 20.64 -11.55 -35.60
N SER A 69 19.99 -10.94 -36.59
CA SER A 69 18.85 -10.02 -36.37
C SER A 69 17.69 -10.73 -35.66
N ALA A 70 17.26 -11.90 -36.15
CA ALA A 70 16.19 -12.67 -35.53
C ALA A 70 16.51 -13.05 -34.07
N THR A 71 17.76 -13.43 -33.79
CA THR A 71 18.23 -13.74 -32.42
C THR A 71 18.16 -12.50 -31.53
N LYS A 72 18.65 -11.35 -32.00
CA LYS A 72 18.62 -10.10 -31.23
C LYS A 72 17.21 -9.62 -30.94
N THR A 73 16.32 -9.69 -31.93
CA THR A 73 14.90 -9.31 -31.73
C THR A 73 14.22 -10.24 -30.72
N ARG A 74 14.57 -11.53 -30.70
CA ARG A 74 14.08 -12.47 -29.68
C ARG A 74 14.56 -12.12 -28.27
N GLU A 75 15.79 -11.66 -28.12
CA GLU A 75 16.28 -11.16 -26.84
C GLU A 75 15.48 -9.93 -26.40
N HIS A 76 15.23 -8.98 -27.30
CA HIS A 76 14.43 -7.79 -26.98
C HIS A 76 12.99 -8.14 -26.59
N LEU A 77 12.37 -9.13 -27.24
CA LEU A 77 11.05 -9.62 -26.84
C LEU A 77 11.04 -10.12 -25.40
N ARG A 78 12.05 -10.89 -24.99
CA ARG A 78 12.18 -11.34 -23.60
C ARG A 78 12.32 -10.16 -22.64
N THR A 79 13.16 -9.18 -22.97
CA THR A 79 13.31 -7.97 -22.15
C THR A 79 12.01 -7.19 -22.02
N VAL A 80 11.21 -7.06 -23.09
CA VAL A 80 9.91 -6.40 -23.04
C VAL A 80 8.90 -7.17 -22.19
N ASP A 81 8.85 -8.50 -22.33
CA ASP A 81 7.99 -9.36 -21.50
C ASP A 81 8.36 -9.25 -20.02
N ASP A 82 9.66 -9.32 -19.69
CA ASP A 82 10.16 -9.22 -18.33
C ASP A 82 9.88 -7.83 -17.75
N SER A 83 10.10 -6.77 -18.54
CA SER A 83 9.77 -5.39 -18.13
C SER A 83 8.27 -5.20 -17.89
N THR A 84 7.43 -5.80 -18.73
CA THR A 84 5.97 -5.76 -18.56
C THR A 84 5.56 -6.43 -17.25
N ARG A 85 6.08 -7.63 -16.98
CA ARG A 85 5.79 -8.34 -15.72
C ARG A 85 6.25 -7.56 -14.50
N ARG A 86 7.45 -6.94 -14.54
CA ARG A 86 7.95 -6.10 -13.45
C ARG A 86 7.03 -4.93 -13.16
N HIS A 87 6.54 -4.22 -14.18
CA HIS A 87 5.63 -3.09 -13.95
C HIS A 87 4.27 -3.53 -13.39
N LEU A 88 3.75 -4.69 -13.80
CA LEU A 88 2.53 -5.24 -13.21
C LEU A 88 2.74 -5.62 -11.73
N ASP A 89 3.86 -6.27 -11.42
CA ASP A 89 4.22 -6.66 -10.05
C ASP A 89 4.39 -5.44 -9.13
N ILE A 90 5.08 -4.39 -9.60
CA ILE A 90 5.19 -3.10 -8.88
C ILE A 90 3.80 -2.50 -8.63
N ALA A 91 2.91 -2.50 -9.63
CA ALA A 91 1.57 -1.96 -9.49
C ALA A 91 0.78 -2.71 -8.40
N ASP A 92 0.88 -4.04 -8.36
CA ASP A 92 0.18 -4.86 -7.36
C ASP A 92 0.72 -4.61 -5.94
N HIS A 93 2.04 -4.42 -5.78
CA HIS A 93 2.63 -4.05 -4.50
C HIS A 93 2.22 -2.64 -4.03
N LEU A 94 2.13 -1.68 -4.94
CA LEU A 94 1.65 -0.33 -4.64
C LEU A 94 0.18 -0.34 -4.22
N ASP A 95 -0.69 -1.06 -4.94
CA ASP A 95 -2.11 -1.21 -4.59
C ASP A 95 -2.29 -1.88 -3.21
N ALA A 96 -1.51 -2.93 -2.93
CA ALA A 96 -1.52 -3.58 -1.62
C ALA A 96 -1.08 -2.62 -0.50
N PHE A 97 -0.08 -1.78 -0.75
CA PHE A 97 0.36 -0.77 0.20
C PHE A 97 -0.69 0.34 0.41
N ALA A 98 -1.33 0.83 -0.65
CA ALA A 98 -2.42 1.78 -0.56
C ALA A 98 -3.59 1.21 0.27
N ALA A 99 -3.96 -0.05 0.05
CA ALA A 99 -4.98 -0.73 0.84
C ALA A 99 -4.58 -0.85 2.33
N ALA A 100 -3.31 -1.12 2.62
CA ALA A 100 -2.79 -1.14 3.99
C ALA A 100 -2.87 0.24 4.66
N VAL A 101 -2.58 1.32 3.93
CA VAL A 101 -2.73 2.71 4.40
C VAL A 101 -4.20 2.99 4.74
N THR A 102 -5.15 2.68 3.85
CA THR A 102 -6.58 2.85 4.10
C THR A 102 -7.04 2.02 5.30
N GLY A 103 -6.64 0.76 5.37
CA GLY A 103 -6.99 -0.14 6.48
C GLY A 103 -6.46 0.36 7.83
N ALA A 104 -5.22 0.86 7.87
CA ALA A 104 -4.65 1.44 9.09
C ALA A 104 -5.45 2.68 9.55
N LYS A 105 -5.84 3.58 8.64
CA LYS A 105 -6.69 4.73 8.97
C LYS A 105 -8.03 4.30 9.55
N GLN A 106 -8.69 3.33 8.91
CA GLN A 106 -9.98 2.81 9.38
C GLN A 106 -9.86 2.21 10.78
N ARG A 107 -8.82 1.43 11.06
CA ARG A 107 -8.58 0.86 12.40
C ARG A 107 -8.31 1.92 13.45
N ILE A 108 -7.50 2.94 13.15
CA ILE A 108 -7.23 4.05 14.06
C ILE A 108 -8.51 4.83 14.34
N ASN A 109 -9.29 5.18 13.31
CA ASN A 109 -10.58 5.86 13.47
C ASN A 109 -11.58 5.01 14.27
N GLY A 110 -11.61 3.69 14.04
CA GLY A 110 -12.44 2.76 14.80
C GLY A 110 -12.04 2.67 16.27
N ALA A 111 -10.74 2.69 16.59
CA ALA A 111 -10.25 2.74 17.96
C ALA A 111 -10.67 4.05 18.66
N VAL A 112 -10.55 5.18 17.96
CA VAL A 112 -11.03 6.48 18.44
C VAL A 112 -12.52 6.47 18.71
N HIS A 113 -13.32 5.99 17.76
CA HIS A 113 -14.77 5.90 17.93
C HIS A 113 -15.17 5.01 19.11
N THR A 114 -14.53 3.84 19.25
CA THR A 114 -14.77 2.90 20.36
C THR A 114 -14.44 3.55 21.70
N PHE A 115 -13.26 4.17 21.82
CA PHE A 115 -12.85 4.90 23.01
C PHE A 115 -13.87 5.98 23.39
N THR A 116 -14.25 6.85 22.45
CA THR A 116 -15.21 7.94 22.70
C THR A 116 -16.57 7.41 23.12
N SER A 117 -17.08 6.37 22.45
CA SER A 117 -18.35 5.72 22.78
C SER A 117 -18.34 5.12 24.19
N ASP A 118 -17.26 4.42 24.56
CA ASP A 118 -17.19 3.75 25.86
C ASP A 118 -16.93 4.73 27.00
N TRP A 119 -16.12 5.76 26.76
CA TRP A 119 -15.91 6.84 27.71
C TRP A 119 -17.20 7.64 27.98
N ALA A 120 -18.03 7.87 26.95
CA ALA A 120 -19.33 8.53 27.12
C ALA A 120 -20.29 7.76 28.05
N LYS A 121 -20.10 6.43 28.20
CA LYS A 121 -20.88 5.59 29.13
C LYS A 121 -20.34 5.63 30.57
N ALA A 122 -19.14 6.17 30.79
CA ALA A 122 -18.47 6.18 32.09
C ALA A 122 -19.32 6.81 33.22
N PRO A 123 -20.08 7.91 33.02
CA PRO A 123 -20.94 8.45 34.07
C PRO A 123 -22.05 7.50 34.50
N GLN A 124 -22.69 6.81 33.55
CA GLN A 124 -23.76 5.84 33.84
C GLN A 124 -23.21 4.60 34.54
N LEU A 125 -22.07 4.08 34.06
CA LEU A 125 -21.39 2.95 34.68
C LEU A 125 -20.91 3.29 36.09
N SER A 126 -20.43 4.52 36.30
CA SER A 126 -20.00 5.01 37.61
C SER A 126 -21.15 5.04 38.61
N GLN A 127 -22.31 5.58 38.21
CA GLN A 127 -23.51 5.59 39.05
C GLN A 127 -24.02 4.18 39.34
N ALA A 128 -24.09 3.31 38.32
CA ALA A 128 -24.61 1.95 38.47
C ALA A 128 -23.75 1.07 39.38
N ASN A 129 -22.42 1.28 39.36
CA ASN A 129 -21.46 0.46 40.12
C ASN A 129 -20.90 1.16 41.37
N ASN A 130 -21.41 2.34 41.72
CA ASN A 130 -20.90 3.18 42.82
C ASN A 130 -19.38 3.44 42.74
N TRP A 131 -18.87 3.73 41.52
CA TRP A 131 -17.45 3.99 41.31
C TRP A 131 -17.02 5.29 42.00
N TYR A 132 -15.86 5.23 42.67
CA TYR A 132 -15.18 6.41 43.17
C TYR A 132 -14.20 6.94 42.11
N GLN A 133 -13.57 8.09 42.38
CA GLN A 133 -12.61 8.72 41.45
C GLN A 133 -11.49 7.78 41.01
N ASN A 134 -11.01 6.90 41.89
CA ASN A 134 -9.97 5.93 41.56
C ASN A 134 -10.43 4.89 40.53
N ASP A 135 -11.69 4.45 40.59
CA ASP A 135 -12.25 3.46 39.67
C ASP A 135 -12.52 4.09 38.29
N LEU A 136 -13.02 5.33 38.27
CA LEU A 136 -13.15 6.12 37.04
C LEU A 136 -11.79 6.33 36.35
N SER A 137 -10.75 6.67 37.12
CA SER A 137 -9.40 6.81 36.60
C SER A 137 -8.87 5.50 36.03
N ARG A 138 -9.05 4.38 36.75
CA ARG A 138 -8.66 3.04 36.26
C ARG A 138 -9.39 2.65 34.98
N TYR A 139 -10.69 2.92 34.91
CA TYR A 139 -11.49 2.65 33.70
C TYR A 139 -10.97 3.48 32.50
N ARG A 140 -10.70 4.77 32.72
CA ARG A 140 -10.10 5.63 31.68
C ARG A 140 -8.77 5.08 31.21
N THR A 141 -7.88 4.70 32.12
CA THR A 141 -6.57 4.10 31.78
C THR A 141 -6.75 2.84 30.94
N GLN A 142 -7.67 1.94 31.31
CA GLN A 142 -7.94 0.72 30.55
C GLN A 142 -8.41 1.01 29.12
N LEU A 143 -9.31 1.99 28.95
CA LEU A 143 -9.77 2.40 27.61
C LEU A 143 -8.62 3.01 26.79
N VAL A 144 -7.79 3.84 27.40
CA VAL A 144 -6.61 4.42 26.75
C VAL A 144 -5.62 3.33 26.33
N ASP A 145 -5.29 2.40 27.22
CA ASP A 145 -4.34 1.31 26.93
C ASP A 145 -4.84 0.42 25.79
N THR A 146 -6.14 0.12 25.76
CA THR A 146 -6.78 -0.66 24.69
C THR A 146 -6.74 0.08 23.36
N GLY A 147 -7.09 1.37 23.36
CA GLY A 147 -7.04 2.22 22.17
C GLY A 147 -5.61 2.35 21.63
N ARG A 148 -4.63 2.60 22.50
CA ARG A 148 -3.21 2.66 22.14
C ARG A 148 -2.70 1.36 21.56
N ALA A 149 -2.99 0.22 22.18
CA ALA A 149 -2.57 -1.08 21.65
C ALA A 149 -3.10 -1.31 20.22
N THR A 150 -4.35 -0.92 19.95
CA THR A 150 -4.96 -1.02 18.61
C THR A 150 -4.28 -0.09 17.61
N VAL A 151 -4.00 1.16 18.00
CA VAL A 151 -3.29 2.13 17.15
C VAL A 151 -1.86 1.68 16.87
N THR A 152 -1.12 1.23 17.88
CA THR A 152 0.23 0.70 17.73
C THR A 152 0.26 -0.50 16.79
N GLN A 153 -0.68 -1.45 16.92
CA GLN A 153 -0.76 -2.58 16.00
C GLN A 153 -1.04 -2.14 14.56
N ALA A 154 -1.97 -1.20 14.35
CA ALA A 154 -2.25 -0.67 13.02
C ALA A 154 -1.03 0.02 12.39
N LEU A 155 -0.24 0.73 13.19
CA LEU A 155 1.01 1.37 12.73
C LEU A 155 2.13 0.36 12.45
N ASN A 156 2.23 -0.72 13.23
CA ASN A 156 3.19 -1.79 12.97
C ASN A 156 2.87 -2.54 11.68
N ASP A 157 1.61 -2.94 11.49
CA ASP A 157 1.16 -3.59 10.25
C ASP A 157 1.42 -2.70 9.02
N LEU A 158 1.23 -1.38 9.16
CA LEU A 158 1.52 -0.39 8.12
C LEU A 158 3.03 -0.28 7.83
N ALA A 159 3.87 -0.31 8.86
CA ALA A 159 5.33 -0.30 8.69
C ALA A 159 5.83 -1.57 7.99
N ASP A 160 5.27 -2.73 8.32
CA ASP A 160 5.57 -4.00 7.66
C ASP A 160 5.15 -3.98 6.19
N ALA A 161 3.95 -3.48 5.88
CA ALA A 161 3.48 -3.31 4.50
C ALA A 161 4.38 -2.35 3.70
N HIS A 162 4.82 -1.25 4.31
CA HIS A 162 5.78 -0.34 3.70
C HIS A 162 7.12 -1.02 3.40
N ASN A 163 7.66 -1.80 4.34
CA ASN A 163 8.93 -2.49 4.16
C ASN A 163 8.86 -3.55 3.05
N GLN A 164 7.74 -4.27 2.95
CA GLN A 164 7.48 -5.22 1.86
C GLN A 164 7.43 -4.51 0.51
N CYS A 165 6.67 -3.42 0.41
CA CYS A 165 6.57 -2.61 -0.80
C CYS A 165 7.94 -2.05 -1.20
N SER A 166 8.65 -1.40 -0.29
CA SER A 166 9.99 -0.85 -0.52
C SER A 166 10.99 -1.90 -1.02
N THR A 167 10.97 -3.09 -0.42
CA THR A 167 11.82 -4.22 -0.84
C THR A 167 11.50 -4.68 -2.26
N ALA A 168 10.22 -4.78 -2.61
CA ALA A 168 9.78 -5.15 -3.96
C ALA A 168 10.22 -4.10 -5.00
N LEU A 169 10.02 -2.81 -4.71
CA LEU A 169 10.47 -1.73 -5.60
C LEU A 169 11.99 -1.73 -5.78
N GLN A 170 12.76 -1.91 -4.70
CA GLN A 170 14.22 -1.97 -4.78
C GLN A 170 14.68 -3.16 -5.63
N THR A 171 14.08 -4.33 -5.41
CA THR A 171 14.38 -5.55 -6.19
C THR A 171 14.09 -5.35 -7.68
N ALA A 172 13.03 -4.59 -8.02
CA ALA A 172 12.70 -4.30 -9.40
C ALA A 172 13.66 -3.29 -10.06
N LEU A 173 14.24 -2.36 -9.28
CA LEU A 173 15.22 -1.37 -9.75
C LEU A 173 16.62 -1.99 -9.97
N ASP A 174 16.99 -3.00 -9.20
CA ASP A 174 18.31 -3.65 -9.27
C ASP A 174 18.45 -4.66 -10.43
N GLN A 175 17.40 -4.86 -11.25
CA GLN A 175 17.35 -5.80 -12.38
C GLN A 175 17.45 -5.12 -13.75
#